data_AF-A0A7X8I8Z7-F1
#
_entry.id   AF-A0A7X8I8Z7-F1
#
_cell.length_a   1.000
_cell.length_b   1.000
_cell.length_c   1.000
_cell.angle_alpha   90.00
_cell.angle_beta   90.00
_cell.angle_gamma   90.00
#
_symmetry.space_group_name_H-M   'P 1'
#
loop_
_entity.id
_entity.type
_entity.pdbx_description
1 polymer ?
#
loop_
_entity_poly.entity_id
_entity_poly.type
_entity_poly.pdbx_seq_one_letter_code
_entity_poly.pdbx_strand_id
1 'polypeptide(L)'
;MICLDGLSLSLDDVARVAREGWKVQLDEEAVKRAEASEAAVREWENSDDPVYGINTGFGDLASVSISRKDRRQLQENLIKSHACGMGAPFPEDITRAMLLLRTNSLIRGHSG
;
A
#
# COMPACT_ATOMS: atom_id res chain seq x y z
N MET A 1 1.12 -1.64 23.30
CA MET A 1 0.92 -2.15 21.92
C MET A 1 -0.20 -1.33 21.29
N ILE A 2 -0.09 -0.95 20.02
CA ILE A 2 -1.13 -0.19 19.29
C ILE A 2 -1.86 -1.15 18.36
N CYS A 3 -3.20 -1.13 18.38
CA CYS A 3 -4.03 -1.86 17.42
C CYS A 3 -4.38 -0.93 16.26
N LEU A 4 -4.07 -1.31 15.03
CA LEU A 4 -4.45 -0.55 13.83
C LEU A 4 -5.75 -1.09 13.27
N ASP A 5 -6.76 -0.22 13.22
CA ASP A 5 -8.06 -0.48 12.62
C ASP A 5 -8.24 0.24 11.26
N GLY A 6 -7.25 1.04 10.85
CA GLY A 6 -7.28 1.85 9.63
C GLY A 6 -7.94 3.22 9.78
N LEU A 7 -8.52 3.53 10.93
CA LEU A 7 -9.42 4.68 11.11
C LEU A 7 -9.04 5.57 12.31
N SER A 8 -8.61 4.98 13.42
CA SER A 8 -8.49 5.68 14.70
C SER A 8 -7.07 6.06 15.11
N LEU A 9 -6.06 5.81 14.27
CA LEU A 9 -4.66 6.10 14.59
C LEU A 9 -4.45 7.59 14.88
N SER A 10 -3.99 7.91 16.10
CA SER A 10 -3.73 9.28 16.53
C SER A 10 -2.27 9.70 16.33
N LEU A 11 -1.98 11.01 16.41
CA LEU A 11 -0.60 11.52 16.35
C LEU A 11 0.26 11.02 17.52
N ASP A 12 -0.34 10.85 18.70
CA ASP A 12 0.35 10.32 19.88
C ASP A 12 0.77 8.86 19.66
N ASP A 13 -0.10 8.06 19.03
CA ASP A 13 0.22 6.66 18.70
C ASP A 13 1.34 6.58 17.66
N VAL A 14 1.34 7.49 16.69
CA VAL A 14 2.45 7.62 15.73
C VAL A 14 3.75 7.93 16.46
N ALA A 15 3.76 8.88 17.41
CA ALA A 15 4.96 9.19 18.17
C ALA A 15 5.44 7.99 19.03
N ARG A 16 4.53 7.30 19.71
CA ARG A 16 4.84 6.10 20.52
C ARG A 16 5.47 4.99 19.70
N VAL A 17 4.92 4.69 18.52
CA VAL A 17 5.50 3.65 17.65
C VAL A 17 6.81 4.13 17.03
N ALA A 18 6.82 5.35 16.49
CA ALA A 18 7.95 5.87 15.74
C ALA A 18 9.17 6.20 16.60
N ARG A 19 9.00 6.63 17.86
CA ARG A 19 10.12 7.09 18.71
C ARG A 19 10.35 6.25 19.95
N GLU A 20 9.30 5.64 20.49
CA GLU A 20 9.39 4.84 21.73
C GLU A 20 9.38 3.32 21.45
N GLY A 21 9.26 2.90 20.18
CA GLY A 21 9.38 1.49 19.78
C GLY A 21 8.19 0.62 20.15
N TRP A 22 7.00 1.22 20.34
CA TRP A 22 5.79 0.46 20.64
C TRP A 22 5.46 -0.55 19.53
N LYS A 23 5.10 -1.77 19.93
CA LYS A 23 4.64 -2.82 19.02
C LYS A 23 3.25 -2.52 18.48
N VAL A 24 2.99 -3.04 17.28
CA VAL A 24 1.75 -2.84 16.52
C VAL A 24 1.13 -4.20 16.22
N GLN A 25 -0.20 -4.26 16.27
CA GLN A 25 -1.00 -5.38 15.77
C GLN A 25 -2.11 -4.84 14.86
N LEU A 26 -2.65 -5.70 14.00
CA LEU A 26 -3.78 -5.35 13.14
C LEU A 26 -5.08 -5.81 13.79
N ASP A 27 -6.12 -4.98 13.69
CA ASP A 27 -7.48 -5.36 14.04
C ASP A 27 -8.02 -6.40 13.05
N GLU A 28 -8.72 -7.42 13.57
CA GLU A 28 -9.21 -8.53 12.75
C GLU A 28 -10.23 -8.08 11.69
N GLU A 29 -11.09 -7.11 12.01
CA GLU A 29 -12.05 -6.58 11.04
C GLU A 29 -11.35 -5.73 9.98
N ALA A 30 -10.28 -5.02 10.34
CA ALA A 30 -9.45 -4.32 9.35
C ALA A 30 -8.76 -5.27 8.36
N VAL A 31 -8.28 -6.42 8.85
CA VAL A 31 -7.73 -7.49 7.98
C VAL A 31 -8.80 -8.00 7.02
N LYS A 32 -10.01 -8.31 7.50
CA LYS A 32 -11.12 -8.76 6.64
C LYS A 32 -11.48 -7.75 5.55
N ARG A 33 -11.45 -6.45 5.85
CA ARG A 33 -11.68 -5.40 4.84
C ARG A 33 -10.57 -5.34 3.79
N ALA A 34 -9.31 -5.52 4.21
CA ALA A 34 -8.19 -5.59 3.27
C ALA A 34 -8.31 -6.83 2.37
N GLU A 35 -8.64 -8.00 2.91
CA GLU A 35 -8.85 -9.23 2.14
C GLU A 35 -10.01 -9.11 1.14
N ALA A 36 -11.10 -8.45 1.51
CA ALA A 36 -12.22 -8.21 0.59
C ALA A 36 -11.83 -7.26 -0.57
N SER A 37 -11.03 -6.23 -0.27
CA SER A 37 -10.47 -5.30 -1.25
C SER A 37 -9.53 -6.01 -2.24
N GLU A 38 -8.68 -6.89 -1.70
CA GLU A 38 -7.76 -7.72 -2.49
C GLU A 38 -8.50 -8.69 -3.42
N ALA A 39 -9.57 -9.32 -2.93
CA ALA A 39 -10.38 -10.23 -3.73
C ALA A 39 -11.02 -9.52 -4.94
N ALA A 40 -11.47 -8.27 -4.79
CA ALA A 40 -11.99 -7.47 -5.91
C ALA A 40 -10.90 -7.19 -6.96
N VAL A 41 -9.67 -6.88 -6.52
CA VAL A 41 -8.53 -6.69 -7.44
C VAL A 41 -8.20 -7.98 -8.17
N ARG A 42 -8.25 -9.15 -7.51
CA ARG A 42 -8.08 -10.44 -8.18
C ARG A 42 -9.15 -10.68 -9.25
N GLU A 43 -10.39 -10.28 -9.00
CA GLU A 43 -11.46 -10.39 -10.00
C GLU A 43 -11.18 -9.50 -11.21
N TRP A 44 -10.81 -8.24 -10.99
CA TRP A 44 -10.48 -7.29 -12.06
C TRP A 44 -9.22 -7.65 -12.84
N GLU A 45 -8.22 -8.24 -12.16
CA GLU A 45 -7.07 -8.83 -12.84
C GLU A 45 -7.53 -9.89 -13.86
N ASN A 46 -8.64 -10.57 -13.57
CA ASN A 46 -9.20 -11.57 -14.46
C ASN A 46 -10.16 -11.04 -15.54
N SER A 47 -10.59 -9.79 -15.43
CA SER A 47 -11.51 -9.13 -16.37
C SER A 47 -10.81 -8.60 -17.63
N ASP A 48 -11.61 -8.44 -18.69
CA ASP A 48 -11.23 -7.73 -19.92
C ASP A 48 -11.43 -6.20 -19.81
N ASP A 49 -12.12 -5.73 -18.76
CA ASP A 49 -12.33 -4.29 -18.52
C ASP A 49 -11.01 -3.61 -18.13
N PRO A 50 -10.66 -2.46 -18.72
CA PRO A 50 -9.44 -1.74 -18.36
C PRO A 50 -9.55 -1.13 -16.96
N VAL A 51 -8.64 -1.51 -16.06
CA VAL A 51 -8.53 -0.99 -14.70
C VAL A 51 -7.12 -0.46 -14.45
N TYR A 52 -7.06 0.84 -14.17
CA TYR A 52 -5.82 1.60 -14.04
C TYR A 52 -4.85 0.98 -13.03
N GLY A 53 -3.64 0.68 -13.47
CA GLY A 53 -2.58 0.14 -12.64
C GLY A 53 -2.73 -1.33 -12.21
N ILE A 54 -3.82 -1.98 -12.62
CA ILE A 54 -4.04 -3.43 -12.44
C ILE A 54 -3.73 -4.16 -13.75
N ASN A 55 -4.45 -3.83 -14.82
CA ASN A 55 -4.25 -4.43 -16.14
C ASN A 55 -3.90 -3.42 -17.24
N THR A 56 -3.65 -2.17 -16.87
CA THR A 56 -3.13 -1.13 -17.77
C THR A 56 -1.76 -0.63 -17.32
N GLY A 57 -1.12 0.19 -18.16
CA GLY A 57 0.03 1.00 -17.75
C GLY A 57 -0.33 2.12 -16.77
N PHE A 58 0.68 2.91 -16.40
CA PHE A 58 0.57 4.06 -15.49
C PHE A 58 0.80 5.38 -16.23
N GLY A 59 0.29 6.48 -15.69
CA GLY A 59 0.49 7.83 -16.27
C GLY A 59 0.01 7.90 -17.72
N ASP A 60 0.90 8.34 -18.63
CA ASP A 60 0.62 8.46 -20.07
C ASP A 60 0.18 7.13 -20.73
N LEU A 61 0.48 6.00 -20.11
CA LEU A 61 0.12 4.66 -20.60
C LEU A 61 -1.14 4.10 -19.94
N ALA A 62 -1.94 4.94 -19.26
CA ALA A 62 -3.15 4.52 -18.56
C ALA A 62 -4.18 3.79 -19.45
N SER A 63 -4.20 4.07 -20.76
CA SER A 63 -5.10 3.42 -21.73
C SER A 63 -4.49 2.19 -22.40
N VAL A 64 -3.24 1.83 -22.09
CA VAL A 64 -2.54 0.71 -22.72
C VAL A 64 -2.73 -0.55 -21.87
N SER A 65 -3.40 -1.56 -22.43
CA SER A 65 -3.59 -2.85 -21.78
C SER A 65 -2.27 -3.63 -21.67
N ILE A 66 -2.10 -4.33 -20.55
CA ILE A 66 -0.90 -5.07 -20.19
C ILE A 66 -1.25 -6.55 -20.08
N SER A 67 -0.52 -7.36 -20.84
CA SER A 67 -0.71 -8.81 -20.86
C SER A 67 -0.41 -9.40 -19.48
N ARG A 68 -1.16 -10.45 -19.08
CA ARG A 68 -1.03 -11.08 -17.76
C ARG A 68 0.40 -11.50 -17.40
N LYS A 69 1.15 -12.02 -18.38
CA LYS A 69 2.56 -12.44 -18.19
C LYS A 69 3.49 -11.27 -17.85
N ASP A 70 3.15 -10.06 -18.29
CA ASP A 70 3.99 -8.87 -18.12
C ASP A 70 3.62 -8.05 -16.87
N ARG A 71 2.44 -8.29 -16.27
CA ARG A 71 1.93 -7.51 -15.12
C ARG A 71 2.85 -7.55 -13.89
N ARG A 72 3.42 -8.72 -13.55
CA ARG A 72 4.40 -8.81 -12.45
C ARG A 72 5.63 -7.93 -12.73
N GLN A 73 6.17 -8.02 -13.95
CA GLN A 73 7.34 -7.22 -14.33
C GLN A 73 7.02 -5.72 -14.31
N LEU A 74 5.80 -5.35 -14.72
CA LEU A 74 5.32 -3.97 -14.67
C LEU A 74 5.32 -3.42 -13.24
N GLN A 75 4.82 -4.17 -12.25
CA GLN A 75 4.82 -3.73 -10.84
C GLN A 75 6.24 -3.56 -10.29
N GLU A 76 7.17 -4.46 -10.63
CA GLU A 76 8.59 -4.30 -10.25
C GLU A 76 9.22 -3.05 -10.89
N ASN A 77 8.93 -2.81 -12.16
CA ASN A 77 9.45 -1.67 -12.90
C ASN A 77 8.88 -0.35 -12.38
N LEU A 78 7.62 -0.36 -11.92
CA LEU A 78 7.01 0.80 -11.26
C LEU A 78 7.84 1.21 -10.04
N ILE A 79 8.14 0.27 -9.13
CA ILE A 79 8.92 0.56 -7.92
C ILE A 79 10.31 1.09 -8.29
N LYS A 80 11.00 0.44 -9.24
CA LYS A 80 12.35 0.84 -9.67
C LYS A 80 12.39 2.24 -10.31
N SER A 81 11.44 2.54 -11.19
CA SER A 81 11.38 3.83 -11.89
C SER A 81 11.01 5.00 -10.98
N HIS A 82 10.24 4.75 -9.92
CA HIS A 82 9.79 5.78 -8.97
C HIS A 82 10.68 5.92 -7.74
N ALA A 83 11.65 5.02 -7.55
CA ALA A 83 12.68 5.10 -6.51
C ALA A 83 13.74 6.18 -6.84
N CYS A 84 13.29 7.41 -7.07
CA CYS A 84 14.11 8.55 -7.48
C CYS A 84 14.38 9.57 -6.35
N GLY A 85 14.22 9.16 -5.09
CA GLY A 85 14.55 9.99 -3.93
C GLY A 85 16.04 10.31 -3.88
N MET A 86 16.37 11.56 -3.57
CA MET A 86 17.75 12.06 -3.52
C MET A 86 18.06 12.68 -2.15
N GLY A 87 19.34 12.74 -1.80
CA GLY A 87 19.81 13.34 -0.55
C GLY A 87 20.10 12.33 0.56
N ALA A 88 20.10 12.82 1.80
CA ALA A 88 20.40 11.97 2.96
C ALA A 88 19.24 10.98 3.24
N PRO A 89 19.54 9.77 3.71
CA PRO A 89 18.51 8.84 4.18
C PRO A 89 17.68 9.46 5.31
N PHE A 90 16.39 9.12 5.35
CA PHE A 90 15.56 9.50 6.48
C PHE A 90 16.03 8.79 7.77
N PRO A 91 16.02 9.47 8.92
CA PRO A 91 16.16 8.84 10.22
C PRO A 91 15.17 7.70 10.44
N GLU A 92 15.52 6.79 11.34
CA GLU A 92 14.74 5.57 11.57
C GLU A 92 13.32 5.86 12.10
N ASP A 93 13.15 6.89 12.94
CA ASP A 93 11.84 7.27 13.46
C ASP A 93 10.89 7.77 12.37
N ILE A 94 11.39 8.60 11.44
CA ILE A 94 10.64 9.03 10.26
C ILE A 94 10.28 7.83 9.39
N THR A 95 11.23 6.92 9.14
CA THR A 95 10.99 5.71 8.35
C THR A 95 9.93 4.80 9.00
N ARG A 96 9.97 4.62 10.32
CA ARG A 96 8.93 3.89 11.07
C ARG A 96 7.57 4.56 10.97
N ALA A 97 7.50 5.89 11.08
CA ALA A 97 6.25 6.63 10.92
C ALA A 97 5.67 6.46 9.51
N MET A 98 6.51 6.52 8.46
CA MET A 98 6.08 6.29 7.07
C MET A 98 5.45 4.89 6.90
N LEU A 99 6.11 3.84 7.42
CA LEU A 99 5.60 2.47 7.35
C LEU A 99 4.30 2.29 8.16
N LEU A 100 4.21 2.90 9.34
CA LEU A 100 3.02 2.84 10.19
C LEU A 100 1.82 3.48 9.50
N LEU A 101 1.97 4.71 9.01
CA LEU A 101 0.91 5.46 8.35
C LEU A 101 0.47 4.76 7.06
N ARG A 102 1.43 4.23 6.29
CA ARG A 102 1.11 3.49 5.06
C ARG A 102 0.34 2.20 5.38
N THR A 103 0.78 1.45 6.38
CA THR A 103 0.07 0.24 6.85
C THR A 103 -1.36 0.57 7.27
N ASN A 104 -1.55 1.59 8.12
CA ASN A 104 -2.87 2.01 8.58
C ASN A 104 -3.77 2.46 7.41
N SER A 105 -3.20 3.10 6.38
CA SER A 105 -3.96 3.46 5.18
C SER A 105 -4.38 2.25 4.34
N LEU A 106 -3.52 1.24 4.18
CA LEU A 106 -3.80 0.06 3.34
C LEU A 106 -4.92 -0.80 3.94
N ILE A 107 -4.93 -0.99 5.26
CA ILE A 107 -5.94 -1.81 5.96
C ILE A 107 -7.32 -1.15 6.07
N ARG A 108 -7.53 0.00 5.43
CA ARG A 108 -8.87 0.59 5.29
C ARG A 108 -9.76 -0.23 4.35
N GLY A 109 -9.17 -1.02 3.44
CA GLY A 109 -9.91 -1.90 2.51
C GLY A 109 -10.32 -1.22 1.22
N HIS A 110 -9.47 -0.34 0.68
CA HIS A 110 -9.72 0.40 -0.57
C HIS A 110 -8.48 0.48 -1.46
N SER A 111 -7.56 -0.46 -1.36
CA SER A 111 -6.22 -0.35 -1.99
C SER A 111 -5.80 -1.60 -2.76
N GLY A 112 -6.73 -2.52 -3.02
CA GLY A 112 -6.42 -3.91 -3.33
C GLY A 112 -5.93 -4.66 -2.12
#